data_AF-A0A2E8TH45-F1
#
_entry.id   AF-A0A2E8TH45-F1
#
_cell.length_a   1.000
_cell.length_b   1.000
_cell.length_c   1.000
_cell.angle_alpha   90.00
_cell.angle_beta   90.00
_cell.angle_gamma   90.00
#
_symmetry.space_group_name_H-M   'P 1'
#
loop_
_entity.id
_entity.type
_entity.pdbx_description
1 polymer ?
#
loop_
_entity_poly.entity_id
_entity_poly.type
_entity_poly.pdbx_seq_one_letter_code
_entity_poly.pdbx_strand_id
1 'polypeptide(L)'
;MDHNAPLHQAGAIATAIEKLADQLRPEVIRAARKDETGRRDLDRIEYALGTIGKALILTDYSIDEEKDIDKLKAFRESQKGMG
;
A
#
# COMPACT_ATOMS: atom_id res chain seq x y z
N MET A 1 -10.72 5.72 25.49
CA MET A 1 -10.57 5.30 24.09
C MET A 1 -9.87 3.96 24.10
N ASP A 2 -10.38 2.98 23.38
CA ASP A 2 -9.91 1.59 23.46
C ASP A 2 -8.49 1.52 22.87
N HIS A 3 -7.48 1.33 23.72
CA HIS A 3 -6.06 1.30 23.32
C HIS A 3 -5.75 0.18 22.30
N ASN A 4 -6.70 -0.74 22.09
CA ASN A 4 -6.60 -1.84 21.14
C ASN A 4 -7.06 -1.51 19.71
N ALA A 5 -7.73 -0.39 19.45
CA ALA A 5 -8.28 -0.11 18.11
C ALA A 5 -7.21 -0.11 16.98
N PRO A 6 -6.02 0.50 17.15
CA PRO A 6 -4.96 0.45 16.13
C PRO A 6 -4.39 -0.96 15.92
N LEU A 7 -4.24 -1.73 17.00
CA LEU A 7 -3.72 -3.10 16.94
C LEU A 7 -4.69 -4.03 16.19
N HIS A 8 -5.98 -3.92 16.47
CA HIS A 8 -7.01 -4.66 15.72
C HIS A 8 -7.06 -4.23 14.25
N GLN A 9 -6.86 -2.95 13.96
CA GLN A 9 -6.80 -2.45 12.59
C GLN A 9 -5.61 -3.03 11.83
N ALA A 10 -4.42 -3.14 12.45
CA ALA A 10 -3.25 -3.76 11.84
C ALA A 10 -3.52 -5.23 11.46
N GLY A 11 -4.14 -6.01 12.36
CA GLY A 11 -4.51 -7.40 12.08
C GLY A 11 -5.53 -7.56 10.94
N ALA A 12 -6.54 -6.68 10.89
CA ALA A 12 -7.52 -6.67 9.80
C ALA A 12 -6.88 -6.31 8.44
N ILE A 13 -5.96 -5.34 8.43
CA ILE A 13 -5.21 -4.96 7.23
C ILE A 13 -4.35 -6.13 6.74
N ALA A 14 -3.61 -6.80 7.64
CA ALA A 14 -2.78 -7.95 7.29
C ALA A 14 -3.61 -9.06 6.61
N THR A 15 -4.73 -9.44 7.22
CA THR A 15 -5.64 -10.47 6.69
C THR A 15 -6.16 -10.10 5.29
N ALA A 16 -6.51 -8.83 5.07
CA ALA A 16 -6.99 -8.36 3.77
C ALA A 16 -5.89 -8.41 2.69
N ILE A 17 -4.67 -7.99 3.03
CA ILE A 17 -3.53 -8.00 2.09
C ILE A 17 -3.17 -9.44 1.71
N GLU A 18 -3.08 -10.36 2.68
CA GLU A 18 -2.81 -11.78 2.41
C GLU A 18 -3.82 -12.38 1.44
N LYS A 19 -5.12 -12.16 1.71
CA LYS A 19 -6.19 -12.64 0.83
C LYS A 19 -6.10 -12.05 -0.58
N LEU A 20 -5.72 -10.78 -0.71
CA LEU A 20 -5.53 -10.14 -2.02
C LEU A 20 -4.30 -10.69 -2.75
N ALA A 21 -3.21 -10.95 -2.02
CA ALA A 21 -1.99 -11.54 -2.57
C ALA A 21 -2.26 -12.94 -3.16
N ASP A 22 -3.05 -13.77 -2.47
CA ASP A 22 -3.46 -15.09 -2.95
C ASP A 22 -4.30 -15.01 -4.24
N GLN A 23 -5.03 -13.92 -4.44
CA GLN A 23 -5.92 -13.73 -5.59
C GLN A 23 -5.20 -13.12 -6.81
N LEU A 24 -4.15 -12.33 -6.60
CA LEU A 24 -3.37 -11.69 -7.66
C LEU A 24 -2.40 -12.66 -8.35
N ARG A 25 -2.96 -13.71 -8.94
CA ARG A 25 -2.21 -14.80 -9.58
C ARG A 25 -1.62 -14.38 -10.94
N PRO A 26 -0.56 -15.06 -11.44
CA PRO A 26 0.07 -14.71 -12.71
C PRO A 26 -0.89 -14.61 -13.90
N GLU A 27 -1.92 -15.43 -13.96
CA GLU A 27 -2.95 -15.38 -15.01
C GLU A 27 -3.77 -14.08 -14.98
N VAL A 28 -4.10 -13.57 -13.78
CA VAL A 28 -4.82 -12.31 -13.59
C VAL A 28 -3.94 -11.14 -14.05
N ILE A 29 -2.67 -11.14 -13.65
CA ILE A 29 -1.69 -10.12 -14.04
C ILE A 29 -1.50 -10.13 -15.56
N ARG A 30 -1.30 -11.30 -16.18
CA ARG A 30 -1.11 -11.42 -17.63
C ARG A 30 -2.35 -10.98 -18.41
N ALA A 31 -3.56 -11.27 -17.91
CA ALA A 31 -4.80 -10.80 -18.52
C ALA A 31 -4.90 -9.27 -18.45
N ALA A 32 -4.66 -8.69 -17.27
CA ALA A 32 -4.70 -7.25 -17.07
C ALA A 32 -3.65 -6.50 -17.93
N ARG A 33 -2.45 -7.05 -18.11
CA ARG A 33 -1.40 -6.44 -18.97
C ARG A 33 -1.78 -6.31 -20.44
N LYS A 34 -2.72 -7.13 -20.93
CA LYS A 34 -3.17 -7.10 -22.33
C LYS A 34 -4.22 -6.02 -22.59
N ASP A 35 -4.79 -5.44 -21.55
CA ASP A 35 -5.84 -4.42 -21.62
C ASP A 35 -5.32 -3.06 -21.13
N GLU A 36 -5.87 -1.96 -21.65
CA GLU A 36 -5.47 -0.63 -21.20
C GLU A 36 -5.97 -0.31 -19.78
N THR A 37 -7.23 -0.66 -19.49
CA THR A 37 -7.81 -0.49 -18.15
C THR A 37 -7.11 -1.40 -17.16
N GLY A 38 -6.87 -2.65 -17.55
CA GLY A 38 -6.12 -3.62 -16.75
C GLY A 38 -4.70 -3.16 -16.40
N ARG A 39 -3.98 -2.52 -17.32
CA ARG A 39 -2.67 -1.93 -17.03
C ARG A 39 -2.76 -0.82 -15.98
N ARG A 40 -3.72 0.10 -16.11
CA ARG A 40 -3.96 1.16 -15.11
C ARG A 40 -4.32 0.59 -13.74
N ASP A 41 -5.07 -0.51 -13.70
CA ASP A 41 -5.39 -1.18 -12.44
C ASP A 41 -4.15 -1.83 -11.81
N LEU A 42 -3.25 -2.41 -12.61
CA LEU A 42 -1.97 -2.92 -12.12
C LEU A 42 -1.08 -1.78 -11.56
N ASP A 43 -1.03 -0.62 -12.22
CA ASP A 43 -0.28 0.54 -11.74
C ASP A 43 -0.81 1.03 -10.39
N ARG A 44 -2.14 1.02 -10.22
CA ARG A 44 -2.79 1.37 -8.94
C ARG A 44 -2.47 0.37 -7.83
N ILE A 45 -2.43 -0.93 -8.16
CA ILE A 45 -2.03 -1.98 -7.21
C ILE A 45 -0.57 -1.77 -6.78
N GLU A 46 0.33 -1.54 -7.74
CA GLU A 46 1.76 -1.29 -7.47
C GLU A 46 1.94 -0.06 -6.57
N TYR A 47 1.26 1.04 -6.86
CA TYR A 47 1.27 2.24 -6.03
C TYR A 47 0.81 1.97 -4.58
N ALA A 48 -0.28 1.22 -4.42
CA ALA A 48 -0.81 0.90 -3.10
C ALA A 48 0.18 0.04 -2.29
N LEU A 49 0.74 -1.01 -2.90
CA LEU A 49 1.72 -1.89 -2.27
C LEU A 49 3.01 -1.13 -1.91
N GLY A 50 3.51 -0.29 -2.82
CA GLY A 50 4.68 0.54 -2.58
C GLY A 50 4.48 1.53 -1.43
N THR A 51 3.29 2.13 -1.34
CA THR A 51 2.94 3.04 -0.23
C THR A 51 2.90 2.33 1.11
N ILE A 52 2.32 1.13 1.17
CA ILE A 52 2.27 0.31 2.38
C ILE A 52 3.70 -0.09 2.79
N GLY A 53 4.51 -0.59 1.86
CA GLY A 53 5.89 -0.99 2.13
C GLY A 53 6.74 0.17 2.68
N LYS A 54 6.60 1.38 2.11
CA LYS A 54 7.29 2.57 2.62
C LYS A 54 6.80 2.99 4.01
N ALA A 55 5.50 2.90 4.27
CA ALA A 55 4.96 3.21 5.59
C ALA A 55 5.59 2.30 6.66
N LEU A 56 5.59 0.98 6.41
CA LEU A 56 6.16 0.00 7.33
C LEU A 56 7.64 0.28 7.62
N ILE A 57 8.43 0.57 6.59
CA ILE A 57 9.86 0.89 6.73
C ILE A 57 10.05 2.16 7.57
N LEU A 58 9.33 3.25 7.25
CA LEU A 58 9.50 4.52 7.95
C LEU A 58 9.14 4.41 9.43
N THR A 59 8.08 3.66 9.76
CA THR A 59 7.63 3.50 11.16
C THR A 59 8.46 2.52 11.98
N ASP A 60 9.25 1.64 11.35
CA ASP A 60 10.13 0.67 12.04
C ASP A 60 11.44 1.34 12.51
N TYR A 61 11.94 2.32 11.76
CA TYR A 61 13.04 3.17 12.18
C TYR A 61 12.48 4.32 13.02
N SER A 62 12.49 4.20 14.34
CA SER A 62 12.08 5.23 15.31
C SER A 62 12.72 6.61 15.04
N ILE A 63 12.14 7.38 14.12
CA ILE A 63 12.54 8.75 13.79
C ILE A 63 11.28 9.58 13.86
N ASP A 64 10.83 9.86 15.10
CA ASP A 64 9.92 10.96 15.41
C ASP A 64 8.55 10.88 14.68
N GLU A 65 7.50 10.39 15.35
CA GLU A 65 6.18 10.08 14.76
C GLU A 65 5.60 11.18 13.85
N GLU A 66 5.86 12.47 14.15
CA GLU A 66 5.42 13.59 13.30
C GLU A 66 6.11 13.58 11.92
N LYS A 67 7.39 13.22 11.86
CA LYS A 67 8.16 13.19 10.61
C LYS A 67 7.77 12.03 9.72
N ASP A 68 7.27 10.93 10.27
CA ASP A 68 6.82 9.79 9.49
C ASP A 68 5.55 10.10 8.70
N ILE A 69 4.60 10.80 9.34
CA ILE A 69 3.39 11.27 8.66
C ILE A 69 3.74 12.22 7.52
N ASP A 70 4.66 13.15 7.75
CA ASP A 70 5.05 14.14 6.72
C ASP A 70 5.83 13.51 5.56
N LYS A 71 6.74 12.57 5.83
CA LYS A 71 7.41 11.78 4.77
C LYS A 71 6.42 10.94 3.97
N LEU A 72 5.43 10.35 4.64
CA LEU A 72 4.42 9.53 3.96
C LEU A 72 3.50 10.40 3.09
N LYS A 73 3.11 11.58 3.57
CA LYS A 73 2.37 12.58 2.77
C LYS A 73 3.20 13.03 1.55
N ALA A 74 4.45 13.43 1.76
CA ALA A 74 5.34 13.86 0.69
C ALA A 74 5.56 12.76 -0.37
N PHE A 75 5.71 11.51 0.06
CA PHE A 75 5.79 10.38 -0.87
C PHE A 75 4.50 10.25 -1.69
N ARG A 76 3.33 10.24 -1.05
CA ARG A 76 2.02 10.17 -1.73
C ARG A 76 1.82 11.32 -2.73
N GLU A 77 2.28 12.52 -2.41
CA GLU A 77 2.21 13.69 -3.29
C GLU A 77 3.16 13.56 -4.49
N SER A 78 4.41 13.14 -4.28
CA SER A 78 5.37 12.90 -5.37
C SER A 78 4.89 11.87 -6.39
N GLN A 79 4.13 10.87 -5.95
CA GLN A 79 3.56 9.85 -6.84
C GLN A 79 2.34 10.36 -7.62
N LYS A 80 1.57 11.31 -7.06
CA LYS A 80 0.45 11.96 -7.76
C LYS A 80 0.91 12.92 -8.87
N GLY A 81 2.13 13.45 -8.78
CA GLY A 81 2.72 14.34 -9.79
C GLY A 81 3.34 13.62 -11.01
N MET A 82 3.32 12.29 -11.05
CA MET A 82 3.83 11.48 -12.17
C MET A 82 2.71 10.94 -13.09
N GLY A 83 1.50 11.48 -12.98
CA GLY A 83 0.35 11.16 -13.84
C GLY A 83 0.20 12.12 -15.01
#